data_AF-A0A937QMV8-F1
#
_entry.id   AF-A0A937QMV8-F1
#
_cell.length_a   1.000
_cell.length_b   1.000
_cell.length_c   1.000
_cell.angle_alpha   90.00
_cell.angle_beta   90.00
_cell.angle_gamma   90.00
#
_symmetry.space_group_name_H-M   'P 1'
#
loop_
_entity.id
_entity.type
_entity.pdbx_description
1 polymer ?
#
loop_
_entity_poly.entity_id
_entity_poly.type
_entity_poly.pdbx_seq_one_letter_code
_entity_poly.pdbx_strand_id
1 'polypeptide(L)'
;MATKFLNLTIRGVEWLGLFGDLRHWNTPASEVRNLGLVDVNIAGFGYGIGALAGRAFRVTVTGCYSIGSVSGSGSSVGGLLGGNGESTLTFCYSIGSVGGKESVGGLVGENDYLVTCCYSTSEVRGDWDVGGLVGYNDDQGDVNQCFSKGSVIWWILEGQDYPRLWWELIAEN
;
A
#
# COMPACT_ATOMS: atom_id res chain seq x y z
N MET A 1 10.22 5.32 -21.95
CA MET A 1 11.36 4.77 -21.19
C MET A 1 10.96 4.84 -19.72
N ALA A 2 10.89 3.71 -19.01
CA ALA A 2 10.47 3.70 -17.60
C ALA A 2 11.65 4.09 -16.71
N THR A 3 11.47 5.10 -15.86
CA THR A 3 12.50 5.56 -14.92
C THR A 3 12.45 4.69 -13.67
N LYS A 4 13.62 4.30 -13.15
CA LYS A 4 13.70 3.50 -11.92
C LYS A 4 14.64 4.16 -10.91
N PHE A 5 14.22 4.20 -9.65
CA PHE A 5 15.08 4.49 -8.50
C PHE A 5 15.40 3.17 -7.80
N LEU A 6 16.66 2.99 -7.41
CA LEU A 6 17.16 1.78 -6.76
C LEU A 6 17.66 2.11 -5.35
N ASN A 7 17.54 1.15 -4.42
CA ASN A 7 18.15 1.18 -3.08
C ASN A 7 17.68 2.39 -2.25
N LEU A 8 16.39 2.70 -2.32
CA LEU A 8 15.80 3.87 -1.67
C LEU A 8 15.46 3.55 -0.20
N THR A 9 16.14 4.21 0.73
CA THR A 9 15.82 4.13 2.16
C THR A 9 15.26 5.46 2.66
N ILE A 10 14.06 5.45 3.24
CA ILE A 10 13.44 6.64 3.84
C ILE A 10 12.96 6.28 5.25
N ARG A 11 13.33 7.12 6.24
CA ARG A 11 12.85 7.02 7.62
C ARG A 11 12.30 8.36 8.07
N GLY A 12 11.24 8.35 8.87
CA GLY A 12 10.52 9.58 9.23
C GLY A 12 9.25 9.31 10.03
N VAL A 13 8.39 10.32 10.15
CA VAL A 13 7.16 10.23 10.95
C VAL A 13 5.94 10.10 10.05
N GLU A 14 5.52 11.18 9.38
CA GLU A 14 4.26 11.25 8.60
C GLU A 14 4.49 11.56 7.13
N TRP A 15 3.54 11.14 6.29
CA TRP A 15 3.53 11.35 4.85
C TRP A 15 4.82 10.88 4.20
N LEU A 16 5.18 9.62 4.43
CA LEU A 16 6.42 9.06 3.95
C LEU A 16 6.29 8.46 2.56
N GLY A 17 7.29 8.74 1.72
CA GLY A 17 7.50 8.17 0.39
C GLY A 17 8.47 9.04 -0.40
N LEU A 18 8.78 8.67 -1.63
CA LEU A 18 9.65 9.47 -2.50
C LEU A 18 9.20 10.94 -2.61
N PHE A 19 7.88 11.16 -2.72
CA PHE A 19 7.30 12.49 -2.83
C PHE A 19 6.69 13.01 -1.52
N GLY A 20 6.52 12.14 -0.54
CA GLY A 20 5.81 12.41 0.70
C GLY A 20 4.32 12.71 0.50
N ASP A 21 3.98 13.94 0.15
CA ASP A 21 2.61 14.42 0.00
C ASP A 21 2.37 14.97 -1.40
N LEU A 22 1.70 14.17 -2.24
CA LEU A 22 1.30 14.57 -3.59
C LEU A 22 -0.08 15.19 -3.53
N ARG A 23 -0.16 16.52 -3.61
CA ARG A 23 -1.44 17.24 -3.61
C ARG A 23 -1.57 18.24 -4.73
N HIS A 24 -2.80 18.47 -5.11
CA HIS A 24 -3.15 19.44 -6.14
C HIS A 24 -4.38 20.27 -5.76
N TRP A 25 -4.35 21.56 -6.11
CA TRP A 25 -5.45 22.51 -5.84
C TRP A 25 -6.04 23.21 -7.08
N ASN A 26 -5.37 23.16 -8.24
CA ASN A 26 -5.76 23.96 -9.42
C ASN A 26 -6.06 23.09 -10.65
N THR A 27 -5.63 23.45 -11.86
CA THR A 27 -5.61 22.56 -13.05
C THR A 27 -4.38 22.90 -13.90
N PRO A 28 -3.79 21.96 -14.64
CA PRO A 28 -4.14 20.53 -14.75
C PRO A 28 -3.71 19.73 -13.51
N ALA A 29 -4.39 18.60 -13.27
CA ALA A 29 -4.07 17.70 -12.16
C ALA A 29 -2.60 17.26 -12.19
N SER A 30 -1.97 17.15 -11.02
CA SER A 30 -0.62 16.63 -10.91
C SER A 30 -0.58 15.17 -11.40
N GLU A 31 0.49 14.79 -12.10
CA GLU A 31 0.67 13.42 -12.60
C GLU A 31 1.99 12.82 -12.11
N VAL A 32 1.97 11.53 -11.78
CA VAL A 32 3.16 10.71 -11.60
C VAL A 32 3.01 9.46 -12.47
N ARG A 33 3.95 9.23 -13.38
CA ARG A 33 3.82 8.12 -14.34
C ARG A 33 5.11 7.40 -14.65
N ASN A 34 4.98 6.11 -14.98
CA ASN A 34 6.05 5.26 -15.49
C ASN A 34 7.29 5.23 -14.58
N LEU A 35 7.06 5.16 -13.27
CA LEU A 35 8.11 5.20 -12.25
C LEU A 35 8.19 3.90 -11.45
N GLY A 36 9.38 3.30 -11.41
CA GLY A 36 9.67 2.14 -10.57
C GLY A 36 10.53 2.50 -9.36
N LEU A 37 10.15 2.02 -8.19
CA LEU A 37 10.97 2.04 -6.98
C LEU A 37 11.37 0.59 -6.66
N VAL A 38 12.67 0.30 -6.67
CA VAL A 38 13.17 -1.07 -6.49
C VAL A 38 14.17 -1.09 -5.34
N ASP A 39 14.09 -2.14 -4.55
CA ASP A 39 14.85 -2.27 -3.30
C ASP A 39 14.55 -1.10 -2.35
N VAL A 40 13.26 -0.87 -2.12
CA VAL A 40 12.78 0.17 -1.19
C VAL A 40 12.80 -0.35 0.24
N ASN A 41 13.27 0.47 1.19
CA ASN A 41 13.17 0.21 2.63
C ASN A 41 12.65 1.47 3.33
N ILE A 42 11.34 1.51 3.56
CA ILE A 42 10.65 2.67 4.09
C ILE A 42 10.06 2.35 5.46
N ALA A 43 10.36 3.19 6.45
CA ALA A 43 9.87 3.03 7.81
C ALA A 43 9.38 4.36 8.38
N GLY A 44 8.08 4.43 8.66
CA GLY A 44 7.43 5.60 9.27
C GLY A 44 6.77 5.27 10.61
N PHE A 45 6.38 6.31 11.37
CA PHE A 45 5.74 6.13 12.68
C PHE A 45 4.34 6.73 12.79
N GLY A 46 3.97 7.63 11.87
CA GLY A 46 2.71 8.36 11.87
C GLY A 46 1.85 8.04 10.64
N TYR A 47 1.03 9.01 10.24
CA TYR A 47 0.00 8.87 9.21
C TYR A 47 0.58 8.79 7.80
N GLY A 48 0.04 7.88 6.98
CA GLY A 48 0.26 7.85 5.53
C GLY A 48 1.69 7.45 5.16
N ILE A 49 1.90 6.16 4.95
CA ILE A 49 3.22 5.63 4.58
C ILE A 49 3.07 4.83 3.30
N GLY A 50 3.78 5.25 2.26
CA GLY A 50 3.84 4.56 0.98
C GLY A 50 5.20 4.66 0.32
N ALA A 51 5.50 3.77 -0.61
CA ALA A 51 6.78 3.86 -1.30
C ALA A 51 6.89 5.09 -2.20
N LEU A 52 5.83 5.37 -2.95
CA LEU A 52 5.76 6.50 -3.86
C LEU A 52 5.44 7.78 -3.09
N ALA A 53 4.37 7.74 -2.28
CA ALA A 53 3.93 8.85 -1.46
C ALA A 53 3.14 8.33 -0.27
N GLY A 54 3.18 9.07 0.84
CA GLY A 54 2.32 8.83 1.98
C GLY A 54 0.88 9.22 1.68
N ARG A 55 0.67 10.21 0.80
CA ARG A 55 -0.66 10.62 0.36
C ARG A 55 -0.66 11.11 -1.08
N ALA A 56 -1.73 10.76 -1.79
CA ALA A 56 -2.14 11.35 -3.05
C ALA A 56 -3.50 12.05 -2.86
N PHE A 57 -3.60 13.32 -3.27
CA PHE A 57 -4.84 14.08 -3.25
C PHE A 57 -5.04 14.85 -4.55
N ARG A 58 -6.07 14.49 -5.33
CA ARG A 58 -6.34 15.02 -6.68
C ARG A 58 -5.18 14.84 -7.65
N VAL A 59 -4.58 13.66 -7.64
CA VAL A 59 -3.42 13.29 -8.47
C VAL A 59 -3.74 12.05 -9.30
N THR A 60 -3.16 11.98 -10.50
CA THR A 60 -3.19 10.77 -11.32
C THR A 60 -1.86 10.04 -11.21
N VAL A 61 -1.90 8.77 -10.79
CA VAL A 61 -0.72 7.90 -10.73
C VAL A 61 -0.90 6.73 -11.68
N THR A 62 -0.01 6.61 -12.66
CA THR A 62 -0.16 5.64 -13.74
C THR A 62 1.12 4.86 -14.05
N GLY A 63 1.05 3.54 -14.07
CA GLY A 63 2.19 2.71 -14.45
C GLY A 63 3.36 2.81 -13.47
N CYS A 64 3.06 3.00 -12.18
CA CYS A 64 4.05 3.12 -11.11
C CYS A 64 4.10 1.86 -10.27
N TYR A 65 5.27 1.54 -9.72
CA TYR A 65 5.40 0.36 -8.88
C TYR A 65 6.47 0.47 -7.82
N SER A 66 6.34 -0.36 -6.79
CA SER A 66 7.32 -0.53 -5.72
C SER A 66 7.68 -2.00 -5.53
N ILE A 67 8.96 -2.25 -5.25
CA ILE A 67 9.50 -3.56 -4.88
C ILE A 67 10.37 -3.38 -3.65
N GLY A 68 9.92 -3.85 -2.49
CA GLY A 68 10.67 -3.71 -1.24
C GLY A 68 9.79 -3.79 0.01
N SER A 69 10.34 -3.29 1.12
CA SER A 69 9.67 -3.27 2.42
C SER A 69 9.15 -1.88 2.76
N VAL A 70 7.87 -1.80 3.10
CA VAL A 70 7.23 -0.59 3.65
C VAL A 70 6.67 -0.94 5.02
N SER A 71 7.03 -0.16 6.03
CA SER A 71 6.61 -0.40 7.41
C SER A 71 6.17 0.89 8.10
N GLY A 72 5.12 0.78 8.92
CA GLY A 72 4.55 1.90 9.65
C GLY A 72 4.01 1.50 11.02
N SER A 73 4.15 2.36 12.01
CA SER A 73 3.43 2.17 13.30
C SER A 73 2.18 3.03 13.44
N GLY A 74 1.89 3.88 12.46
CA GLY A 74 0.68 4.70 12.40
C GLY A 74 -0.41 4.06 11.54
N SER A 75 -1.34 4.88 11.05
CA SER A 75 -2.43 4.43 10.18
C SER A 75 -2.12 4.70 8.69
N SER A 76 -2.80 3.94 7.84
CA SER A 76 -2.79 4.07 6.38
C SER A 76 -1.40 3.77 5.81
N VAL A 77 -1.08 2.48 5.74
CA VAL A 77 0.19 1.98 5.21
C VAL A 77 -0.07 1.18 3.93
N GLY A 78 0.53 1.60 2.83
CA GLY A 78 0.43 0.90 1.56
C GLY A 78 1.77 0.64 0.90
N GLY A 79 1.86 -0.43 0.12
CA GLY A 79 3.10 -0.75 -0.61
C GLY A 79 3.51 0.34 -1.60
N LEU A 80 2.56 1.09 -2.17
CA LEU A 80 2.82 2.20 -3.09
C LEU A 80 2.33 3.54 -2.52
N LEU A 81 1.10 3.60 -2.02
CA LEU A 81 0.51 4.80 -1.43
C LEU A 81 -0.01 4.54 -0.01
N GLY A 82 0.23 5.47 0.92
CA GLY A 82 -0.42 5.44 2.22
C GLY A 82 -1.93 5.71 2.12
N GLY A 83 -2.31 6.83 1.50
CA GLY A 83 -3.71 7.20 1.25
C GLY A 83 -3.96 7.73 -0.16
N ASN A 84 -5.11 7.38 -0.73
CA ASN A 84 -5.56 7.79 -2.06
C ASN A 84 -6.87 8.58 -1.97
N GLY A 85 -6.76 9.90 -1.79
CA GLY A 85 -7.92 10.80 -1.69
C GLY A 85 -8.23 11.48 -3.02
N GLU A 86 -9.46 11.37 -3.54
CA GLU A 86 -9.90 11.97 -4.82
C GLU A 86 -8.88 11.76 -5.97
N SER A 87 -8.16 10.64 -5.98
CA SER A 87 -7.00 10.40 -6.85
C SER A 87 -7.19 9.10 -7.63
N THR A 88 -6.66 9.07 -8.86
CA THR A 88 -6.80 7.90 -9.74
C THR A 88 -5.50 7.11 -9.77
N LEU A 89 -5.59 5.84 -9.37
CA LEU A 89 -4.50 4.87 -9.49
C LEU A 89 -4.78 3.88 -10.61
N THR A 90 -3.86 3.77 -11.56
CA THR A 90 -4.05 2.90 -12.73
C THR A 90 -2.77 2.19 -13.14
N PHE A 91 -2.87 0.90 -13.48
CA PHE A 91 -1.72 0.08 -13.91
C PHE A 91 -0.56 0.08 -12.92
N CYS A 92 -0.86 0.17 -11.62
CA CYS A 92 0.12 0.26 -10.56
C CYS A 92 0.24 -1.05 -9.80
N TYR A 93 1.42 -1.33 -9.24
CA TYR A 93 1.61 -2.54 -8.45
C TYR A 93 2.66 -2.45 -7.35
N SER A 94 2.59 -3.39 -6.42
CA SER A 94 3.55 -3.54 -5.33
C SER A 94 3.95 -5.00 -5.11
N ILE A 95 5.21 -5.19 -4.74
CA ILE A 95 5.81 -6.48 -4.41
C ILE A 95 6.70 -6.30 -3.17
N GLY A 96 6.65 -7.26 -2.25
CA GLY A 96 7.51 -7.28 -1.06
C GLY A 96 6.71 -7.42 0.22
N SER A 97 7.00 -6.61 1.23
CA SER A 97 6.34 -6.68 2.53
C SER A 97 5.77 -5.33 2.94
N VAL A 98 4.52 -5.32 3.40
CA VAL A 98 3.84 -4.14 3.95
C VAL A 98 3.41 -4.44 5.38
N GLY A 99 3.93 -3.69 6.33
CA GLY A 99 3.60 -3.81 7.75
C GLY A 99 3.03 -2.51 8.31
N GLY A 100 1.89 -2.58 8.98
CA GLY A 100 1.24 -1.40 9.58
C GLY A 100 0.52 -1.77 10.87
N LYS A 101 -0.18 -0.80 11.47
CA LYS A 101 -1.15 -1.10 12.54
C LYS A 101 -2.58 -1.07 12.03
N GLU A 102 -2.95 -0.02 11.29
CA GLU A 102 -4.33 0.25 10.87
C GLU A 102 -4.36 0.64 9.38
N SER A 103 -5.39 0.19 8.66
CA SER A 103 -5.58 0.44 7.22
C SER A 103 -4.35 0.05 6.42
N VAL A 104 -4.04 -1.25 6.44
CA VAL A 104 -2.82 -1.79 5.83
C VAL A 104 -3.16 -2.49 4.53
N GLY A 105 -2.72 -1.91 3.42
CA GLY A 105 -2.97 -2.44 2.09
C GLY A 105 -1.70 -2.87 1.39
N GLY A 106 -1.75 -3.99 0.66
CA GLY A 106 -0.60 -4.42 -0.12
C GLY A 106 -0.14 -3.37 -1.14
N LEU A 107 -1.06 -2.57 -1.71
CA LEU A 107 -0.77 -1.47 -2.63
C LEU A 107 -1.13 -0.10 -2.05
N VAL A 108 -2.34 0.06 -1.51
CA VAL A 108 -2.88 1.33 -0.99
C VAL A 108 -3.40 1.11 0.42
N GLY A 109 -2.95 1.88 1.41
CA GLY A 109 -3.48 1.76 2.78
C GLY A 109 -4.96 2.11 2.86
N GLU A 110 -5.28 3.33 2.46
CA GLU A 110 -6.64 3.91 2.49
C GLU A 110 -7.04 4.45 1.12
N ASN A 111 -8.26 4.13 0.66
CA ASN A 111 -8.75 4.54 -0.64
C ASN A 111 -10.13 5.19 -0.58
N ASP A 112 -10.22 6.41 -1.10
CA ASP A 112 -11.46 7.20 -1.18
C ASP A 112 -11.91 7.46 -2.62
N TYR A 113 -11.22 6.86 -3.62
CA TYR A 113 -11.54 7.08 -5.02
C TYR A 113 -11.17 5.87 -5.88
N LEU A 114 -10.69 6.08 -7.11
CA LEU A 114 -10.51 5.02 -8.09
C LEU A 114 -9.14 4.33 -8.00
N VAL A 115 -9.16 3.02 -7.75
CA VAL A 115 -8.02 2.09 -7.95
C VAL A 115 -8.43 1.06 -9.00
N THR A 116 -7.80 1.11 -10.17
CA THR A 116 -8.18 0.26 -11.31
C THR A 116 -6.99 -0.39 -12.01
N CYS A 117 -7.16 -1.63 -12.49
CA CYS A 117 -6.13 -2.37 -13.22
C CYS A 117 -4.80 -2.48 -12.44
N CYS A 118 -4.88 -2.58 -11.11
CA CYS A 118 -3.74 -2.61 -10.22
C CYS A 118 -3.61 -3.98 -9.54
N TYR A 119 -2.42 -4.28 -9.02
CA TYR A 119 -2.23 -5.52 -8.29
C TYR A 119 -1.22 -5.44 -7.16
N SER A 120 -1.32 -6.36 -6.22
CA SER A 120 -0.33 -6.52 -5.15
C SER A 120 0.02 -7.99 -5.00
N THR A 121 1.31 -8.26 -4.85
CA THR A 121 1.80 -9.57 -4.41
C THR A 121 2.48 -9.50 -3.05
N SER A 122 2.40 -8.35 -2.39
CA SER A 122 3.07 -8.10 -1.13
C SER A 122 2.49 -8.93 0.00
N GLU A 123 3.33 -9.45 0.88
CA GLU A 123 2.91 -9.95 2.18
C GLU A 123 2.44 -8.77 3.03
N VAL A 124 1.22 -8.83 3.56
CA VAL A 124 0.61 -7.72 4.31
C VAL A 124 0.37 -8.15 5.75
N ARG A 125 0.84 -7.34 6.70
CA ARG A 125 0.65 -7.54 8.14
C ARG A 125 0.13 -6.27 8.79
N GLY A 126 -0.92 -6.40 9.59
CA GLY A 126 -1.47 -5.30 10.39
C GLY A 126 -2.43 -5.79 11.46
N ASP A 127 -2.89 -4.87 12.31
CA ASP A 127 -3.75 -5.17 13.45
C ASP A 127 -5.23 -4.89 13.12
N TRP A 128 -5.51 -3.84 12.32
CA TRP A 128 -6.84 -3.37 11.95
C TRP A 128 -6.93 -3.08 10.44
N ASP A 129 -8.06 -3.42 9.82
CA ASP A 129 -8.36 -3.17 8.40
C ASP A 129 -7.20 -3.54 7.44
N VAL A 130 -6.93 -4.84 7.36
CA VAL A 130 -5.82 -5.39 6.58
C VAL A 130 -6.34 -6.02 5.30
N GLY A 131 -5.85 -5.53 4.16
CA GLY A 131 -6.24 -6.03 2.86
C GLY A 131 -5.04 -6.30 1.94
N GLY A 132 -5.13 -7.36 1.16
CA GLY A 132 -4.05 -7.76 0.27
C GLY A 132 -3.73 -6.75 -0.84
N LEU A 133 -4.66 -5.84 -1.16
CA LEU A 133 -4.49 -4.77 -2.15
C LEU A 133 -4.76 -3.40 -1.53
N VAL A 134 -5.97 -3.22 -0.99
CA VAL A 134 -6.42 -2.01 -0.30
C VAL A 134 -6.77 -2.37 1.14
N GLY A 135 -6.28 -1.63 2.14
CA GLY A 135 -6.54 -1.90 3.55
C GLY A 135 -7.94 -1.45 3.98
N TYR A 136 -8.23 -0.17 3.77
CA TYR A 136 -9.54 0.44 3.99
C TYR A 136 -10.02 1.12 2.71
N ASN A 137 -11.28 0.88 2.35
CA ASN A 137 -11.91 1.48 1.18
C ASN A 137 -13.18 2.21 1.62
N ASP A 138 -13.15 3.55 1.56
CA ASP A 138 -14.25 4.41 1.99
C ASP A 138 -15.42 4.36 0.98
N ASP A 139 -16.56 4.97 1.31
CA ASP A 139 -17.82 4.94 0.56
C ASP A 139 -17.67 5.45 -0.90
N GLN A 140 -16.70 6.33 -1.16
CA GLN A 140 -16.39 6.85 -2.50
C GLN A 140 -15.30 6.04 -3.23
N GLY A 141 -14.68 5.07 -2.55
CA GLY A 141 -13.65 4.21 -3.10
C GLY A 141 -14.21 3.16 -4.06
N ASP A 142 -13.67 3.12 -5.28
CA ASP A 142 -13.94 2.07 -6.27
C ASP A 142 -12.65 1.30 -6.57
N VAL A 143 -12.69 -0.01 -6.30
CA VAL A 143 -11.59 -0.93 -6.59
C VAL A 143 -12.06 -1.91 -7.67
N ASN A 144 -11.66 -1.69 -8.92
CA ASN A 144 -12.13 -2.48 -10.04
C ASN A 144 -10.98 -3.07 -10.86
N GLN A 145 -11.19 -4.25 -11.46
CA GLN A 145 -10.19 -4.93 -12.30
C GLN A 145 -8.82 -5.12 -11.62
N CYS A 146 -8.81 -5.31 -10.30
CA CYS A 146 -7.60 -5.49 -9.51
C CYS A 146 -7.50 -6.89 -8.90
N PHE A 147 -6.30 -7.31 -8.51
CA PHE A 147 -6.10 -8.57 -7.80
C PHE A 147 -5.02 -8.47 -6.71
N SER A 148 -5.14 -9.31 -5.68
CA SER A 148 -4.06 -9.56 -4.73
C SER A 148 -3.70 -11.04 -4.70
N LYS A 149 -2.40 -11.32 -4.67
CA LYS A 149 -1.84 -12.67 -4.47
C LYS A 149 -0.96 -12.76 -3.22
N GLY A 150 -0.83 -11.68 -2.47
CA GLY A 150 -0.06 -11.63 -1.24
C GLY A 150 -0.69 -12.48 -0.14
N SER A 151 0.14 -13.15 0.68
CA SER A 151 -0.35 -13.82 1.88
C SER A 151 -0.80 -12.76 2.89
N VAL A 152 -2.10 -12.72 3.19
CA VAL A 152 -2.64 -11.97 4.34
C VAL A 152 -2.53 -12.91 5.54
N ILE A 153 -1.45 -12.79 6.30
CA ILE A 153 -1.20 -13.67 7.45
C ILE A 153 -1.92 -13.05 8.65
N TRP A 154 -3.01 -13.69 9.09
CA TRP A 154 -3.76 -13.28 10.28
C TRP A 154 -3.03 -13.62 11.59
N TRP A 155 -3.42 -12.87 12.63
CA TRP A 155 -2.91 -12.76 14.01
C TRP A 155 -2.68 -14.08 14.78
N ILE A 156 -1.66 -14.05 15.66
CA ILE A 156 -1.32 -15.09 16.65
C ILE A 156 -1.81 -14.68 18.05
N LEU A 157 -2.44 -15.60 18.80
CA LEU A 157 -2.61 -15.46 20.25
C LEU A 157 -1.30 -15.87 20.93
N GLU A 158 -0.52 -14.89 21.41
CA GLU A 158 0.74 -15.18 22.14
C GLU A 158 0.48 -16.16 23.29
N GLY A 159 1.13 -17.34 23.20
CA GLY A 159 1.06 -18.37 24.23
C GLY A 159 -0.08 -19.40 24.08
N GLN A 160 -0.92 -19.34 23.03
CA GLN A 160 -1.96 -20.35 22.78
C GLN A 160 -1.90 -21.04 21.41
N ASP A 161 -1.38 -20.40 20.36
CA ASP A 161 -1.30 -21.03 19.04
C ASP A 161 -0.11 -20.51 18.21
N TYR A 162 0.24 -21.20 17.12
CA TYR A 162 1.26 -20.78 16.15
C TYR A 162 0.60 -20.30 14.84
N PRO A 163 1.26 -19.47 14.01
CA PRO A 163 0.73 -19.05 12.72
C PRO A 163 0.53 -20.28 11.82
N ARG A 164 -0.70 -20.49 11.36
CA ARG A 164 -1.09 -21.61 10.50
C ARG A 164 -1.63 -21.12 9.18
N LEU A 165 -1.41 -21.90 8.14
CA LEU A 165 -1.90 -21.59 6.80
C LEU A 165 -3.39 -21.96 6.73
N TRP A 166 -4.22 -21.21 5.99
CA TRP A 166 -5.68 -21.43 5.94
C TRP A 166 -6.10 -22.85 5.50
N TRP A 167 -5.24 -23.56 4.77
CA TRP A 167 -5.43 -24.96 4.37
C TRP A 167 -5.10 -26.00 5.45
N GLU A 168 -4.57 -25.58 6.60
CA GLU A 168 -4.29 -26.47 7.74
C GLU A 168 -5.56 -26.76 8.58
N LEU A 169 -6.73 -26.21 8.20
CA LEU A 169 -8.03 -26.44 8.84
C LEU A 169 -8.84 -27.63 8.28
N ILE A 170 -8.24 -28.52 7.48
CA ILE A 170 -9.01 -29.64 6.90
C ILE A 170 -9.11 -30.83 7.88
N ALA A 171 -10.33 -30.97 8.39
CA ALA A 171 -11.00 -32.14 8.96
C ALA A 171 -10.58 -32.60 10.38
N GLU A 172 -11.29 -32.10 11.38
CA GLU A 172 -11.67 -32.96 12.51
C GLU A 172 -13.05 -33.58 12.21
N ASN A 173 -13.13 -34.91 12.34
CA ASN A 173 -14.34 -35.73 12.22
C ASN A 173 -15.37 -35.38 13.29
#